data_AF-A0A1C5TYM2-F1
#
_entry.id   AF-A0A1C5TYM2-F1
#
_cell.length_a   1.000
_cell.length_b   1.000
_cell.length_c   1.000
_cell.angle_alpha   90.00
_cell.angle_beta   90.00
_cell.angle_gamma   90.00
#
_symmetry.space_group_name_H-M   'P 1'
#
loop_
_entity.id
_entity.type
_entity.pdbx_description
1 polymer ?
#
loop_
_entity_poly.entity_id
_entity_poly.type
_entity_poly.pdbx_seq_one_letter_code
_entity_poly.pdbx_strand_id
1 'polypeptide(L)' 'MVKCDQTDMVFTAYITLRNGNRLYAKQVGKKVFCFPRKEAKEKNDK' A
#
# COMPACT_ATOMS: atom_id res chain seq x y z
N MET A 1 -9.37 -19.94 0.10
CA MET A 1 -9.46 -18.51 0.45
C MET A 1 -8.16 -18.14 1.14
N VAL A 2 -7.29 -17.39 0.47
CA VAL A 2 -5.99 -16.99 1.05
C VAL A 2 -6.29 -16.09 2.24
N LYS A 3 -5.91 -16.52 3.45
CA LYS A 3 -5.92 -15.66 4.64
C LYS A 3 -4.84 -14.61 4.40
N CYS A 4 -5.26 -13.38 4.18
CA CYS A 4 -4.36 -12.25 4.05
C CYS A 4 -4.29 -11.61 5.43
N ASP A 5 -3.21 -11.89 6.17
CA ASP A 5 -3.04 -11.36 7.52
C ASP A 5 -2.89 -9.84 7.46
N GLN A 6 -3.57 -9.13 8.36
CA GLN A 6 -3.59 -7.66 8.37
C GLN A 6 -2.18 -7.04 8.52
N THR A 7 -1.24 -7.79 9.09
CA THR A 7 0.18 -7.42 9.24
C THR A 7 0.90 -7.32 7.90
N ASP A 8 0.41 -8.01 6.87
CA ASP A 8 0.99 -8.03 5.53
C ASP A 8 0.34 -7.00 4.60
N MET A 9 -0.50 -6.11 5.13
CA MET A 9 -1.15 -5.05 4.37
C MET A 9 -0.57 -3.69 4.72
N VAL A 10 -0.51 -2.80 3.73
CA VAL A 10 -0.17 -1.39 3.89
C VAL A 10 -1.43 -0.57 3.68
N PHE A 11 -1.74 0.29 4.66
CA PHE A 11 -2.84 1.24 4.60
C PHE A 11 -2.31 2.65 4.43
N THR A 12 -2.80 3.37 3.43
CA THR A 12 -2.39 4.77 3.18
C THR A 12 -3.57 5.65 2.80
N ALA A 13 -3.53 6.92 3.20
CA ALA A 13 -4.55 7.91 2.87
C ALA A 13 -4.43 8.43 1.41
N TYR A 14 -3.25 8.28 0.79
CA TYR A 14 -3.01 8.68 -0.59
C TYR A 14 -2.02 7.75 -1.29
N ILE A 15 -2.07 7.73 -2.62
CA ILE A 15 -1.03 7.16 -3.47
C ILE A 15 -0.44 8.26 -4.35
N THR A 16 0.87 8.20 -4.57
CA THR A 16 1.56 9.07 -5.52
C THR A 16 1.55 8.40 -6.89
N LEU A 17 0.99 9.08 -7.88
CA LEU A 17 0.94 8.65 -9.26
C LEU A 17 2.29 8.92 -9.94
N ARG A 18 2.55 8.27 -11.08
CA ARG A 18 3.83 8.43 -11.82
C ARG A 18 4.10 9.86 -12.29
N ASN A 19 3.05 10.66 -12.45
CA ASN A 19 3.14 12.07 -12.81
C ASN A 19 3.41 13.01 -11.61
N GLY A 20 3.66 12.46 -10.41
CA GLY A 20 3.93 13.22 -9.19
C GLY A 20 2.68 13.68 -8.44
N ASN A 21 1.48 13.56 -9.04
CA ASN A 21 0.24 13.94 -8.36
C ASN A 21 -0.15 12.92 -7.30
N ARG A 22 -0.80 13.39 -6.23
CA ARG A 22 -1.35 12.54 -5.17
C ARG A 22 -2.84 12.32 -5.39
N LEU A 23 -3.27 11.07 -5.42
CA LEU A 23 -4.67 10.69 -5.36
C LEU A 23 -5.01 10.34 -3.92
N TYR A 24 -5.87 11.13 -3.28
CA TYR A 24 -6.32 10.89 -1.91
C TYR A 24 -7.54 9.97 -1.89
N ALA A 25 -7.59 9.03 -0.95
CA ALA A 25 -8.68 8.06 -0.83
C ALA A 25 -10.06 8.75 -0.70
N LYS A 26 -10.11 9.87 0.03
CA LYS A 26 -11.34 10.67 0.18
C LYS A 26 -11.92 11.16 -1.15
N GLN A 27 -11.06 11.48 -2.13
CA GLN A 27 -11.50 11.97 -3.45
C GLN A 27 -12.23 10.90 -4.26
N VAL A 28 -12.00 9.62 -3.95
CA VAL A 28 -12.64 8.47 -4.61
C VAL A 28 -13.63 7.76 -3.70
N GLY A 29 -14.11 8.43 -2.63
CA GLY A 29 -15.09 7.88 -1.69
C GLY A 29 -14.56 6.73 -0.83
N LYS A 30 -13.23 6.60 -0.68
CA LYS A 30 -12.59 5.58 0.16
C LYS A 30 -12.03 6.22 1.42
N LYS A 31 -11.89 5.41 2.48
CA LYS A 31 -11.21 5.83 3.72
C LYS A 31 -9.69 5.74 3.59
N VAL A 32 -9.21 4.64 3.01
CA VAL A 32 -7.79 4.33 2.79
C VAL A 32 -7.63 3.48 1.53
N PHE A 33 -6.45 3.51 0.93
CA PHE A 33 -5.98 2.47 0.04
C PHE A 33 -5.37 1.34 0.85
N CYS A 34 -5.56 0.10 0.40
CA CYS A 34 -5.01 -1.10 0.99
C CYS A 34 -4.33 -1.92 -0.11
N PHE A 35 -3.08 -2.30 0.11
CA PHE A 35 -2.34 -3.17 -0.79
C PHE A 35 -1.42 -4.09 -0.01
N PRO A 36 -1.11 -5.29 -0.53
CA PRO A 36 -0.12 -6.16 0.06
C PRO A 36 1.19 -5.40 0.23
N ARG A 37 1.78 -5.50 1.42
CA ARG A 37 3.13 -5.04 1.68
C ARG A 37 4.02 -5.78 0.70
N LYS A 38 4.77 -5.05 -0.13
CA LYS A 38 5.87 -5.68 -0.86
C LYS A 38 6.80 -6.25 0.21
N GLU A 39 7.00 -7.56 0.20
CA GLU A 39 8.13 -8.15 0.90
C GLU A 39 9.36 -7.37 0.45
N ALA A 40 9.93 -6.58 1.35
CA ALA A 40 11.28 -6.13 1.14
C ALA A 40 12.06 -7.43 1.09
N LYS A 41 12.58 -7.80 -0.09
CA LYS A 41 13.69 -8.75 -0.15
C LYS A 41 14.74 -8.14 0.75
N GLU A 42 14.83 -8.63 1.99
CA GLU A 42 15.95 -8.34 2.86
C GLU A 42 17.18 -8.79 2.07
N LYS A 43 17.89 -7.82 1.49
CA LYS A 43 19.26 -8.05 1.08
C LYS A 43 20.04 -8.15 2.38
N ASN A 44 20.01 -9.33 2.99
CA ASN A 44 21.09 -9.78 3.86
C ASN A 44 22.29 -10.05 2.93
N ASP A 45 22.94 -8.97 2.48
CA ASP A 45 24.33 -9.05 2.03
C ASP A 45 25.16 -9.23 3.32
N LYS A 46 25.67 -10.44 3.51
CA LYS A 46 26.60 -10.81 4.59
C LYS A 46 28.00 -10.92 4.03
#